data_AF-A0A947MMB4-F1
#
_entry.id   AF-A0A947MMB4-F1
#
_cell.length_a   1.000
_cell.length_b   1.000
_cell.length_c   1.000
_cell.angle_alpha   90.00
_cell.angle_beta   90.00
_cell.angle_gamma   90.00
#
_symmetry.space_group_name_H-M   'P 1'
#
loop_
_entity.id
_entity.type
_entity.pdbx_description
1 polymer ?
#
loop_
_entity_poly.entity_id
_entity_poly.type
_entity_poly.pdbx_seq_one_letter_code
_entity_poly.pdbx_strand_id
1 'polypeptide(L)'
;MKKTSIALASLALAVSCLIAGAAEASTMPKAEVDHSAFVFALGPSLAFDFKLAPQVSLGASLGLPFLVEGFNNGVNSRYDVRVVYRFLQQGGFSLSGIFGVWGSANFSNTTLSRWVGLELGIGLAYKFTPQLTGRLNIAGGYNFFGSRLGFSDFYPPASGFELGYKFSPSLEGTLGYNGQGDILGLRWTI
;
A
#
# COMPACT_ATOMS: atom_id res chain seq x y z
N MET A 1 30.09 28.77 -20.62
CA MET A 1 29.73 27.35 -20.84
C MET A 1 28.86 26.70 -19.75
N LYS A 2 28.71 27.26 -18.52
CA LYS A 2 27.87 26.63 -17.46
C LYS A 2 26.35 26.82 -17.59
N LYS A 3 25.88 27.86 -18.29
CA LYS A 3 24.44 28.19 -18.38
C LYS A 3 23.65 27.25 -19.31
N THR A 4 24.30 26.73 -20.34
CA THR A 4 23.70 25.79 -21.29
C THR A 4 23.43 24.41 -20.66
N SER A 5 24.26 23.98 -19.72
CA SER A 5 24.11 22.69 -19.02
C SER A 5 22.87 22.66 -18.11
N ILE A 6 22.54 23.79 -17.48
CA ILE A 6 21.39 23.89 -16.57
C ILE A 6 20.08 23.84 -17.37
N ALA A 7 20.00 24.58 -18.49
CA ALA A 7 18.80 24.60 -19.33
C ALA A 7 18.48 23.22 -19.95
N LEU A 8 19.51 22.47 -20.36
CA LEU A 8 19.35 21.10 -20.87
C LEU A 8 18.88 20.13 -19.79
N ALA A 9 19.42 20.24 -18.56
CA ALA A 9 18.97 19.43 -17.44
C ALA A 9 17.50 19.72 -17.07
N SER A 10 17.10 20.99 -17.05
CA SER A 10 15.72 21.39 -16.78
C SER A 10 14.74 20.91 -17.86
N LEU A 11 15.14 20.95 -19.13
CA LEU A 11 14.32 20.47 -20.24
C LEU A 11 14.19 18.94 -20.22
N ALA A 12 15.29 18.22 -19.92
CA ALA A 12 15.25 16.77 -19.76
C ALA A 12 14.34 16.34 -18.59
N LEU A 13 14.35 17.10 -17.49
CA LEU A 13 13.47 16.87 -16.34
C LEU A 13 11.99 17.19 -16.66
N ALA A 14 11.73 18.22 -17.47
CA ALA A 14 10.38 18.58 -17.87
C ALA A 14 9.78 17.56 -18.86
N VAL A 15 10.60 17.04 -19.78
CA VAL A 15 10.18 16.01 -20.75
C VAL A 15 9.96 14.65 -20.08
N SER A 16 10.76 14.28 -19.08
CA SER A 16 10.55 13.03 -18.34
C SER A 16 9.24 13.02 -17.54
N CYS A 17 8.75 14.18 -17.11
CA CYS A 17 7.43 14.32 -16.48
C CYS A 17 6.24 14.11 -17.44
N LEU A 18 6.42 14.27 -18.75
CA LEU A 18 5.35 14.17 -19.75
C LEU A 18 5.15 12.76 -20.32
N ILE A 19 6.12 11.85 -20.13
CA ILE A 19 6.11 10.49 -20.68
C ILE A 19 5.97 9.42 -19.57
N ALA A 20 5.90 9.85 -18.30
CA ALA A 20 5.67 8.97 -17.19
C ALA A 20 4.21 8.44 -17.22
N GLY A 21 4.00 7.28 -17.86
CA GLY A 21 2.76 6.51 -17.69
C GLY A 21 2.53 6.23 -16.20
N ALA A 22 1.31 5.89 -15.80
CA ALA A 22 1.01 5.62 -14.40
C ALA A 22 1.93 4.52 -13.80
N ALA A 23 2.21 4.61 -12.51
CA ALA A 23 2.91 3.56 -11.79
C ALA A 23 1.90 2.50 -11.33
N GLU A 24 2.27 1.23 -11.49
CA GLU A 24 1.30 0.13 -11.54
C GLU A 24 1.84 -1.08 -10.80
N ALA A 25 1.64 -1.08 -9.49
CA ALA A 25 1.31 -2.20 -8.60
C ALA A 25 1.63 -1.77 -7.15
N SER A 26 1.33 -2.52 -6.10
CA SER A 26 1.75 -2.34 -4.70
C SER A 26 1.30 -3.56 -3.88
N THR A 27 2.01 -3.96 -2.82
CA THR A 27 1.46 -4.91 -1.82
C THR A 27 0.64 -4.21 -0.74
N MET A 28 0.56 -2.89 -0.81
CA MET A 28 -0.24 -2.03 0.05
C MET A 28 -1.44 -1.47 -0.74
N PRO A 29 -2.45 -0.88 -0.07
CA PRO A 29 -3.40 0.00 -0.73
C PRO A 29 -2.68 1.01 -1.62
N LYS A 30 -3.04 1.05 -2.91
CA LYS A 30 -2.37 1.95 -3.86
C LYS A 30 -2.83 3.37 -3.68
N ALA A 31 -1.89 4.30 -3.63
CA ALA A 31 -2.18 5.69 -3.98
C ALA A 31 -2.52 5.89 -5.47
N GLU A 32 -2.30 4.87 -6.31
CA GLU A 32 -2.42 4.90 -7.77
C GLU A 32 -3.54 3.93 -8.21
N VAL A 33 -4.73 4.44 -8.45
CA VAL A 33 -5.94 3.64 -8.74
C VAL A 33 -6.08 3.34 -10.24
N ASP A 34 -5.09 2.64 -10.81
CA ASP A 34 -4.99 2.52 -12.27
C ASP A 34 -5.48 1.18 -12.82
N HIS A 35 -5.42 0.10 -12.06
CA HIS A 35 -5.81 -1.25 -12.49
C HIS A 35 -6.25 -2.12 -11.31
N SER A 36 -6.90 -3.23 -11.63
CA SER A 36 -7.13 -4.31 -10.67
C SER A 36 -5.86 -5.15 -10.51
N ALA A 37 -5.70 -5.81 -9.36
CA ALA A 37 -4.54 -6.66 -9.15
C ALA A 37 -4.71 -7.70 -8.05
N PHE A 38 -3.86 -8.71 -8.15
CA PHE A 38 -3.67 -9.74 -7.14
C PHE A 38 -2.24 -9.69 -6.59
N VAL A 39 -2.08 -9.87 -5.28
CA VAL A 39 -0.80 -9.81 -4.58
C VAL A 39 -0.57 -11.06 -3.74
N PHE A 40 0.66 -11.57 -3.80
CA PHE A 40 1.21 -12.55 -2.85
C PHE A 40 2.46 -11.98 -2.19
N ALA A 41 2.63 -12.18 -0.88
CA ALA A 41 3.83 -11.74 -0.17
C ALA A 41 4.38 -12.78 0.82
N LEU A 42 5.64 -12.61 1.23
CA LEU A 42 6.40 -13.64 1.98
C LEU A 42 5.95 -13.87 3.43
N GLY A 43 5.27 -12.90 4.06
CA GLY A 43 4.64 -13.05 5.38
C GLY A 43 3.29 -13.75 5.29
N PRO A 44 3.21 -14.85 4.51
CA PRO A 44 2.04 -15.22 3.69
C PRO A 44 0.86 -14.27 3.80
N SER A 45 0.81 -13.31 2.88
CA SER A 45 -0.35 -12.43 2.72
C SER A 45 -0.86 -12.46 1.29
N LEU A 46 -2.16 -12.19 1.18
CA LEU A 46 -2.92 -12.07 -0.05
C LEU A 46 -3.62 -10.73 -0.03
N ALA A 47 -3.53 -10.00 -1.13
CA ALA A 47 -4.34 -8.81 -1.32
C ALA A 47 -4.95 -8.81 -2.71
N PHE A 48 -6.14 -8.23 -2.80
CA PHE A 48 -6.84 -8.01 -4.05
C PHE A 48 -7.30 -6.55 -4.08
N ASP A 49 -6.98 -5.83 -5.14
CA ASP A 49 -7.51 -4.50 -5.41
C ASP A 49 -8.35 -4.54 -6.68
N PHE A 50 -9.59 -4.05 -6.61
CA PHE A 50 -10.51 -3.92 -7.73
C PHE A 50 -10.73 -2.45 -8.07
N LYS A 51 -10.48 -2.07 -9.32
CA LYS A 51 -10.74 -0.71 -9.79
C LYS A 51 -12.25 -0.54 -10.04
N LEU A 52 -12.89 0.31 -9.25
CA LEU A 52 -14.32 0.65 -9.38
C LEU A 52 -14.53 1.81 -10.36
N ALA A 53 -13.65 2.80 -10.33
CA ALA A 53 -13.72 4.01 -11.15
C ALA A 53 -12.30 4.56 -11.42
N PRO A 54 -12.12 5.56 -12.30
CA PRO A 54 -10.80 6.15 -12.57
C PRO A 54 -10.04 6.68 -11.35
N GLN A 55 -10.74 6.99 -10.27
CA GLN A 55 -10.17 7.52 -9.02
C GLN A 55 -10.49 6.66 -7.81
N VAL A 56 -11.21 5.54 -7.96
CA VAL A 56 -11.73 4.75 -6.83
C VAL A 56 -11.42 3.28 -7.00
N SER A 57 -10.86 2.67 -5.96
CA SER A 57 -10.64 1.22 -5.89
C SER A 57 -11.16 0.67 -4.58
N LEU A 58 -11.66 -0.57 -4.62
CA LEU A 58 -12.00 -1.36 -3.46
C LEU A 58 -10.94 -2.45 -3.32
N GLY A 59 -10.26 -2.49 -2.18
CA GLY A 59 -9.26 -3.49 -1.85
C GLY A 59 -9.70 -4.35 -0.67
N ALA A 60 -9.13 -5.54 -0.60
CA ALA A 60 -9.17 -6.39 0.58
C ALA A 60 -7.81 -7.07 0.76
N SER A 61 -7.41 -7.33 2.00
CA SER A 61 -6.24 -8.16 2.27
C SER A 61 -6.43 -9.07 3.48
N LEU A 62 -5.64 -10.14 3.50
CA LEU A 62 -5.51 -11.09 4.58
C LEU A 62 -4.04 -11.49 4.67
N GLY A 63 -3.44 -11.43 5.85
CA GLY A 63 -2.05 -11.80 6.05
C GLY A 63 -1.78 -12.35 7.43
N LEU A 64 -0.64 -13.00 7.58
CA LEU A 64 -0.14 -13.49 8.85
C LEU A 64 1.09 -12.65 9.23
N PRO A 65 1.00 -11.75 10.22
CA PRO A 65 2.07 -10.82 10.57
C PRO A 65 3.26 -11.45 11.29
N PHE A 66 3.79 -12.55 10.76
CA PHE A 66 4.87 -13.35 11.34
C PHE A 66 6.12 -12.54 11.64
N LEU A 67 6.48 -11.61 10.75
CA LEU A 67 7.69 -10.80 10.89
C LEU A 67 7.53 -9.65 11.90
N VAL A 68 6.28 -9.23 12.19
CA VAL A 68 5.99 -8.10 13.08
C VAL A 68 5.70 -8.56 14.49
N GLU A 69 4.89 -9.60 14.62
CA GLU A 69 4.40 -10.07 15.90
C GLU A 69 5.23 -11.25 16.45
N GLY A 70 6.04 -11.88 15.59
CA GLY A 70 6.87 -13.04 15.92
C GLY A 70 6.05 -14.29 16.23
N PHE A 71 6.72 -15.44 16.35
CA PHE A 71 6.07 -16.70 16.72
C PHE A 71 5.63 -16.75 18.20
N ASN A 72 6.14 -15.83 19.03
CA ASN A 72 5.96 -15.88 20.49
C ASN A 72 4.63 -15.30 20.98
N ASN A 73 3.92 -14.52 20.16
CA ASN A 73 2.65 -13.87 20.54
C ASN A 73 1.41 -14.62 20.03
N GLY A 74 1.59 -15.88 19.64
CA GLY A 74 0.55 -16.72 19.05
C GLY A 74 0.46 -16.58 17.53
N VAL A 75 -0.38 -17.43 16.92
CA VAL A 75 -0.70 -17.30 15.50
C VAL A 75 -1.74 -16.20 15.38
N ASN A 76 -1.36 -15.10 14.73
CA ASN A 76 -2.25 -13.98 14.47
C ASN A 76 -2.52 -13.88 12.97
N SER A 77 -3.70 -13.42 12.60
CA SER A 77 -4.02 -13.02 11.23
C SER A 77 -4.61 -11.64 11.21
N ARG A 78 -4.23 -10.83 10.24
CA ARG A 78 -4.76 -9.48 10.02
C ARG A 78 -5.50 -9.45 8.71
N TYR A 79 -6.62 -8.74 8.68
CA TYR A 79 -7.42 -8.56 7.47
C TYR A 79 -7.96 -7.15 7.38
N ASP A 80 -8.25 -6.70 6.16
CA ASP A 80 -8.92 -5.44 5.91
C ASP A 80 -9.79 -5.49 4.65
N VAL A 81 -10.76 -4.59 4.62
CA VAL A 81 -11.49 -4.19 3.42
C VAL A 81 -11.47 -2.67 3.38
N ARG A 82 -11.06 -2.11 2.25
CA ARG A 82 -10.73 -0.69 2.13
C ARG A 82 -11.18 -0.11 0.81
N VAL A 83 -11.53 1.16 0.84
CA VAL A 83 -11.72 2.00 -0.33
C VAL A 83 -10.55 2.98 -0.40
N VAL A 84 -10.00 3.13 -1.60
CA VAL A 84 -8.96 4.12 -1.87
C VAL A 84 -9.49 5.11 -2.90
N TYR A 85 -9.39 6.40 -2.57
CA TYR A 85 -9.79 7.50 -3.44
C TYR A 85 -8.57 8.34 -3.81
N ARG A 86 -8.27 8.45 -5.10
CA ARG A 86 -7.16 9.27 -5.61
C ARG A 86 -7.56 10.73 -5.73
N PHE A 87 -6.96 11.57 -4.88
CA PHE A 87 -7.20 13.02 -4.87
C PHE A 87 -6.40 13.74 -5.95
N LEU A 88 -5.14 13.33 -6.18
CA LEU A 88 -4.23 14.03 -7.07
C LEU A 88 -3.34 13.03 -7.80
N GLN A 89 -3.19 13.24 -9.11
CA GLN A 89 -2.16 12.61 -9.93
C GLN A 89 -1.49 13.73 -10.74
N GLN A 90 -0.20 13.97 -10.51
CA GLN A 90 0.55 14.99 -11.25
C GLN A 90 1.93 14.46 -11.61
N GLY A 91 2.16 14.22 -12.90
CA GLY A 91 3.39 13.57 -13.37
C GLY A 91 3.57 12.21 -12.68
N GLY A 92 4.76 12.01 -12.11
CA GLY A 92 5.09 10.81 -11.35
C GLY A 92 4.51 10.73 -9.94
N PHE A 93 3.86 11.78 -9.42
CA PHE A 93 3.35 11.82 -8.05
C PHE A 93 1.86 11.51 -7.97
N SER A 94 1.46 10.72 -6.96
CA SER A 94 0.05 10.45 -6.62
C SER A 94 -0.21 10.60 -5.12
N LEU A 95 -1.37 11.17 -4.78
CA LEU A 95 -1.92 11.27 -3.42
C LEU A 95 -3.33 10.70 -3.39
N SER A 96 -3.58 9.83 -2.41
CA SER A 96 -4.89 9.22 -2.16
C SER A 96 -5.29 9.24 -0.70
N GLY A 97 -6.59 9.14 -0.45
CA GLY A 97 -7.17 8.83 0.85
C GLY A 97 -7.53 7.36 0.94
N ILE A 98 -7.29 6.78 2.11
CA ILE A 98 -7.59 5.38 2.43
C ILE A 98 -8.64 5.38 3.53
N PHE A 99 -9.72 4.63 3.31
CA PHE A 99 -10.76 4.40 4.31
C PHE A 99 -11.15 2.93 4.31
N GLY A 100 -11.17 2.28 5.46
CA GLY A 100 -11.48 0.87 5.53
C GLY A 100 -11.94 0.38 6.89
N VAL A 101 -12.26 -0.91 6.92
CA VAL A 101 -12.43 -1.70 8.12
C VAL A 101 -11.29 -2.71 8.18
N TRP A 102 -10.79 -2.97 9.39
CA TRP A 102 -9.73 -3.93 9.60
C TRP A 102 -10.00 -4.79 10.83
N GLY A 103 -9.31 -5.91 10.93
CA GLY A 103 -9.32 -6.75 12.11
C GLY A 103 -8.02 -7.53 12.26
N SER A 104 -7.79 -8.02 13.48
CA SER A 104 -6.71 -8.93 13.84
C SER A 104 -7.28 -10.04 14.71
N ALA A 105 -7.20 -11.28 14.23
CA ALA A 105 -7.59 -12.46 14.99
C ALA A 105 -6.34 -13.08 15.63
N ASN A 106 -6.36 -13.25 16.94
CA ASN A 106 -5.36 -14.01 17.67
C ASN A 106 -5.92 -15.41 17.96
N PHE A 107 -5.39 -16.41 17.26
CA PHE A 107 -5.87 -17.79 17.35
C PHE A 107 -5.39 -18.50 18.62
N SER A 108 -4.38 -17.97 19.30
CA SER A 108 -3.89 -18.51 20.57
C SER A 108 -4.68 -17.96 21.76
N ASN A 109 -5.18 -16.73 21.67
CA ASN A 109 -6.02 -16.10 22.68
C ASN A 109 -7.03 -15.13 22.03
N THR A 110 -8.26 -15.61 21.86
CA THR A 110 -9.34 -14.85 21.22
C THR A 110 -9.73 -13.57 21.98
N THR A 111 -9.44 -13.47 23.29
CA THR A 111 -9.69 -12.24 24.07
C THR A 111 -8.79 -11.08 23.67
N LEU A 112 -7.65 -11.37 23.01
CA LEU A 112 -6.75 -10.36 22.45
C LEU A 112 -7.09 -9.99 21.00
N SER A 113 -8.09 -10.65 20.40
CA SER A 113 -8.52 -10.38 19.03
C SER A 113 -9.24 -9.05 18.92
N ARG A 114 -8.95 -8.35 17.84
CA ARG A 114 -9.57 -7.09 17.43
C ARG A 114 -10.41 -7.38 16.21
N TRP A 115 -11.67 -7.75 16.41
CA TRP A 115 -12.51 -8.23 15.32
C TRP A 115 -12.87 -7.13 14.31
N VAL A 116 -13.06 -5.88 14.77
CA VAL A 116 -13.44 -4.78 13.88
C VAL A 116 -12.86 -3.47 14.39
N GLY A 117 -12.10 -2.81 13.53
CA GLY A 117 -11.68 -1.42 13.63
C GLY A 117 -11.95 -0.68 12.34
N LEU A 118 -11.92 0.66 12.41
CA LEU A 118 -11.82 1.52 11.24
C LEU A 118 -10.37 1.85 10.95
N GLU A 119 -10.08 2.06 9.69
CA GLU A 119 -8.81 2.49 9.17
C GLU A 119 -9.01 3.77 8.35
N LEU A 120 -8.20 4.78 8.65
CA LEU A 120 -8.23 6.08 7.98
C LEU A 120 -6.80 6.51 7.72
N GLY A 121 -6.49 6.89 6.48
CA GLY A 121 -5.13 7.25 6.13
C GLY A 121 -4.98 7.98 4.81
N ILE A 122 -3.73 8.23 4.48
CA ILE A 122 -3.30 8.75 3.19
C ILE A 122 -2.28 7.81 2.57
N GLY A 123 -2.34 7.68 1.25
CA GLY A 123 -1.36 6.99 0.44
C GLY A 123 -0.63 7.98 -0.46
N LEU A 124 0.69 7.82 -0.53
CA LEU A 124 1.58 8.56 -1.41
C LEU A 124 2.29 7.58 -2.33
N ALA A 125 2.44 7.96 -3.60
CA ALA A 125 3.32 7.24 -4.51
C ALA A 125 4.11 8.23 -5.37
N TYR A 126 5.35 7.85 -5.66
CA TYR A 126 6.24 8.60 -6.54
C TYR A 126 6.97 7.67 -7.50
N LYS A 127 6.76 7.92 -8.79
CA LYS A 127 7.40 7.19 -9.88
C LYS A 127 8.77 7.79 -10.19
N PHE A 128 9.83 7.10 -9.74
CA PHE A 128 11.21 7.52 -10.00
C PHE A 128 11.62 7.26 -11.46
N THR A 129 11.20 6.12 -12.01
CA THR A 129 11.44 5.71 -13.40
C THR A 129 10.23 4.96 -13.96
N PRO A 130 10.17 4.64 -15.27
CA PRO A 130 9.10 3.79 -15.81
C PRO A 130 8.91 2.45 -15.07
N GLN A 131 9.97 1.93 -14.47
CA GLN A 131 10.00 0.63 -13.78
C GLN A 131 10.02 0.75 -12.26
N LEU A 132 10.50 1.86 -11.67
CA LEU A 132 10.71 1.99 -10.23
C LEU A 132 9.77 3.02 -9.60
N THR A 133 9.03 2.60 -8.57
CA THR A 133 8.07 3.43 -7.84
C THR A 133 8.29 3.31 -6.35
N GLY A 134 8.31 4.42 -5.62
CA GLY A 134 8.26 4.42 -4.15
C GLY A 134 6.86 4.73 -3.64
N ARG A 135 6.45 4.08 -2.57
CA ARG A 135 5.12 4.22 -1.98
C ARG A 135 5.21 4.34 -0.47
N LEU A 136 4.34 5.15 0.11
CA LEU A 136 4.23 5.38 1.54
C LEU A 136 2.75 5.54 1.89
N ASN A 137 2.25 4.68 2.77
CA ASN A 137 0.93 4.78 3.35
C ASN A 137 1.04 5.10 4.83
N ILE A 138 0.30 6.12 5.26
CA ILE A 138 0.18 6.52 6.65
C ILE A 138 -1.29 6.40 7.01
N ALA A 139 -1.65 5.32 7.70
CA ALA A 139 -3.01 5.06 8.18
C ALA A 139 -3.02 4.81 9.69
N GLY A 140 -4.06 5.33 10.35
CA GLY A 140 -4.35 5.09 11.76
C GLY A 140 -5.49 4.08 11.92
N GLY A 141 -5.29 3.10 12.80
CA GLY A 141 -6.31 2.11 13.16
C GLY A 141 -7.06 2.53 14.42
N TYR A 142 -8.39 2.64 14.32
CA TYR A 142 -9.28 2.89 15.45
C TYR A 142 -10.10 1.63 15.75
N ASN A 143 -9.93 1.03 16.93
CA ASN A 143 -10.70 -0.15 17.32
C ASN A 143 -11.92 0.26 18.17
N PHE A 144 -13.09 -0.29 17.84
CA PHE A 144 -14.34 -0.04 18.56
C PHE A 144 -14.59 -1.03 19.70
N PHE A 145 -13.93 -2.19 19.66
CA PHE A 145 -14.21 -3.31 20.56
C PHE A 145 -13.01 -3.58 21.48
N GLY A 146 -13.13 -3.07 22.70
CA GLY A 146 -12.15 -3.11 23.78
C GLY A 146 -12.48 -2.02 24.79
N SER A 147 -12.16 -2.20 26.08
CA SER A 147 -12.59 -1.34 27.20
C SER A 147 -12.09 0.11 27.18
N ARG A 148 -11.49 0.57 26.07
CA ARG A 148 -11.07 1.96 25.85
C ARG A 148 -11.27 2.35 24.39
N LEU A 149 -12.24 3.24 24.15
CA LEU A 149 -12.37 3.97 22.88
C LEU A 149 -11.08 4.79 22.66
N GLY A 150 -10.31 4.47 21.63
CA GLY A 150 -9.05 5.16 21.36
C GLY A 150 -8.26 4.55 20.20
N PHE A 151 -7.24 5.27 19.74
CA PHE A 151 -6.24 4.73 18.81
C PHE A 151 -5.48 3.59 19.51
N SER A 152 -5.80 2.36 19.14
CA SER A 152 -5.21 1.16 19.73
C SER A 152 -4.14 0.52 18.84
N ASP A 153 -4.04 0.94 17.58
CA ASP A 153 -3.06 0.42 16.63
C ASP A 153 -2.52 1.53 15.72
N PHE A 154 -1.24 1.83 15.88
CA PHE A 154 -0.53 2.80 15.02
C PHE A 154 -0.01 2.15 13.73
N TYR A 155 -0.20 0.83 13.55
CA TYR A 155 0.21 0.08 12.36
C TYR A 155 -0.93 -0.82 11.85
N PRO A 156 -2.04 -0.23 11.37
CA PRO A 156 -3.09 -1.01 10.74
C PRO A 156 -2.62 -1.56 9.36
N PRO A 157 -3.32 -2.55 8.78
CA PRO A 157 -2.88 -3.26 7.57
C PRO A 157 -2.49 -2.38 6.37
N ALA A 158 -3.11 -1.21 6.21
CA ALA A 158 -2.83 -0.31 5.09
C ALA A 158 -1.53 0.50 5.23
N SER A 159 -0.98 0.62 6.43
CA SER A 159 0.22 1.44 6.68
C SER A 159 1.49 0.76 6.20
N GLY A 160 2.47 1.53 5.75
CA GLY A 160 3.76 0.97 5.35
C GLY A 160 4.49 1.80 4.31
N PHE A 161 5.61 1.28 3.83
CA PHE A 161 6.37 1.87 2.74
C PHE A 161 6.97 0.76 1.88
N GLU A 162 7.10 0.98 0.58
CA GLU A 162 7.71 0.01 -0.32
C GLU A 162 8.32 0.65 -1.57
N LEU A 163 9.22 -0.09 -2.19
CA LEU A 163 9.73 0.13 -3.53
C LEU A 163 9.19 -0.97 -4.44
N GLY A 164 8.46 -0.59 -5.49
CA GLY A 164 8.01 -1.48 -6.55
C GLY A 164 8.92 -1.42 -7.76
N TYR A 165 9.30 -2.58 -8.29
CA TYR A 165 10.05 -2.74 -9.54
C TYR A 165 9.24 -3.56 -10.56
N LYS A 166 8.89 -2.95 -11.68
CA LYS A 166 8.16 -3.61 -12.77
C LYS A 166 9.10 -4.51 -13.58
N PHE A 167 8.88 -5.82 -13.49
CA PHE A 167 9.55 -6.79 -14.37
C PHE A 167 8.91 -6.86 -15.75
N SER A 168 7.60 -6.60 -15.82
CA SER A 168 6.82 -6.51 -17.07
C SER A 168 5.61 -5.60 -16.88
N PRO A 169 4.81 -5.30 -17.92
CA PRO A 169 3.56 -4.53 -17.78
C PRO A 169 2.55 -5.15 -16.81
N SER A 170 2.59 -6.46 -16.60
CA SER A 170 1.65 -7.18 -15.73
C SER A 170 2.26 -7.71 -14.44
N LEU A 171 3.58 -7.60 -14.24
CA LEU A 171 4.27 -8.18 -13.08
C LEU A 171 5.20 -7.15 -12.41
N GLU A 172 4.98 -6.91 -11.12
CA GLU A 172 5.81 -6.08 -10.26
C GLU A 172 6.28 -6.89 -9.04
N GLY A 173 7.56 -6.74 -8.69
CA GLY A 173 8.09 -7.15 -7.39
C GLY A 173 8.17 -5.96 -6.45
N THR A 174 7.87 -6.15 -5.18
CA THR A 174 8.01 -5.09 -4.17
C THR A 174 9.00 -5.49 -3.09
N LEU A 175 9.70 -4.49 -2.56
CA LEU A 175 10.57 -4.57 -1.40
C LEU A 175 10.20 -3.44 -0.44
N GLY A 176 9.82 -3.77 0.79
CA GLY A 176 9.34 -2.77 1.72
C GLY A 176 8.92 -3.33 3.07
N TYR A 177 7.94 -2.67 3.66
CA TYR A 177 7.26 -3.06 4.87
C TYR A 177 5.80 -2.62 4.75
N ASN A 178 4.85 -3.53 4.83
CA ASN A 178 3.42 -3.21 4.87
C ASN A 178 2.82 -3.50 6.27
N GLY A 179 1.55 -3.15 6.49
CA GLY A 179 0.86 -3.33 7.77
C GLY A 179 0.54 -4.78 8.08
N GLN A 180 0.77 -5.67 7.12
CA GLN A 180 0.75 -7.13 7.26
C GLN A 180 2.11 -7.68 7.69
N GLY A 181 3.17 -6.87 7.71
CA GLY A 181 4.51 -7.30 8.08
C GLY A 181 5.31 -7.95 6.94
N ASP A 182 4.88 -7.85 5.70
CA ASP A 182 5.60 -8.39 4.56
C ASP A 182 6.79 -7.52 4.17
N ILE A 183 7.88 -8.18 3.77
CA ILE A 183 9.07 -7.49 3.24
C ILE A 183 9.16 -7.57 1.72
N LEU A 184 8.75 -8.70 1.14
CA LEU A 184 8.80 -8.94 -0.30
C LEU A 184 7.43 -9.38 -0.79
N GLY A 185 7.04 -8.87 -1.94
CA GLY A 185 5.83 -9.33 -2.61
C GLY A 185 5.95 -9.37 -4.12
N LEU A 186 5.01 -10.10 -4.71
CA LEU A 186 4.78 -10.16 -6.14
C LEU A 186 3.35 -9.76 -6.41
N ARG A 187 3.18 -8.94 -7.45
CA ARG A 187 1.88 -8.45 -7.86
C ARG A 187 1.64 -8.66 -9.34
N TRP A 188 0.46 -9.15 -9.64
CA TRP A 188 -0.08 -9.32 -10.98
C TRP A 188 -1.18 -8.29 -11.24
N THR A 189 -0.98 -7.48 -12.26
CA THR A 189 -1.98 -6.52 -12.74
C THR A 189 -2.91 -7.20 -13.74
N ILE A 190 -4.22 -6.97 -13.61
CA ILE A 190 -5.29 -7.57 -14.42
C ILE A 190 -6.18 -6.48 -15.00
#